data_AF-A0A6P7U047-F1
#
_entry.id   AF-A0A6P7U047-F1
#
_cell.length_a   1.000
_cell.length_b   1.000
_cell.length_c   1.000
_cell.angle_alpha   90.00
_cell.angle_beta   90.00
_cell.angle_gamma   90.00
#
_symmetry.space_group_name_H-M   'P 1'
#
loop_
_entity.id
_entity.type
_entity.pdbx_description
1 polymer ?
#
loop_
_entity_poly.entity_id
_entity_poly.type
_entity_poly.pdbx_seq_one_letter_code
_entity_poly.pdbx_strand_id
1 'polypeptide(L)'
;MDSIFENVKKRIAMLSKTKLNSVNLFRAINEYALSLYNYYIGLINIEPSEFDDIDRQIRQLLTSLRLQPANKERLYLNQKALGRGLSSVTFKSELMLFQFLTSLENMSTICLRRAGILRVIKINKWHLAMIAGFLSSKYAIVDKKTITIESLKSSPIQYLQKKISSKALHSVLFKFMDEPNVDLPASSDWLSNGNNGPRSEALYCLLQDRNLFFASADSLCNHCKKSKKTVDHMATQCGKMLNSDYLRRHNEVVKCIHLNLCRMYGLKKARRLKGHSVQSTLLTGKIEIMVDTTILTETKVEYNKPDIFVHDKVRNEINLIEVGITSQDRLKQVEVEKCHKYDLLASELLLLYSCQKVGKTGGRTADLFLDNEKISFTKNTKILEVTFDTNMFLTAHLEKSIRSSQKKIGLIKSIFGGLKKPFPALGTL
;
A
#
# COMPACT_ATOMS: atom_id res chain seq x y z
N MET A 1 12.52 30.59 -12.03
CA MET A 1 11.92 29.39 -11.41
C MET A 1 11.98 29.44 -9.88
N ASP A 2 13.02 30.02 -9.29
CA ASP A 2 13.24 30.05 -7.83
C ASP A 2 12.11 30.68 -7.01
N SER A 3 11.52 31.79 -7.49
CA SER A 3 10.36 32.41 -6.83
C SER A 3 9.14 31.47 -6.78
N ILE A 4 8.93 30.65 -7.81
CA ILE A 4 7.83 29.67 -7.84
C ILE A 4 8.11 28.56 -6.82
N PHE A 5 9.33 28.03 -6.81
CA PHE A 5 9.72 26.98 -5.88
C PHE A 5 9.61 27.44 -4.42
N GLU A 6 10.04 28.66 -4.09
CA GLU A 6 9.90 29.21 -2.73
C GLU A 6 8.43 29.33 -2.30
N ASN A 7 7.53 29.67 -3.23
CA ASN A 7 6.10 29.66 -2.97
C ASN A 7 5.56 28.24 -2.75
N VAL A 8 5.94 27.27 -3.58
CA VAL A 8 5.59 25.85 -3.41
C VAL A 8 6.07 25.32 -2.06
N LYS A 9 7.32 25.63 -1.69
CA LYS A 9 7.94 25.25 -0.43
C LYS A 9 7.18 25.83 0.77
N LYS A 10 6.81 27.12 0.74
CA LYS A 10 5.96 27.74 1.76
C LYS A 10 4.60 27.03 1.89
N ARG A 11 3.95 26.70 0.77
CA ARG A 11 2.67 25.98 0.75
C ARG A 11 2.78 24.57 1.35
N ILE A 12 3.79 23.80 0.94
CA ILE A 12 4.02 22.45 1.49
C ILE A 12 4.35 22.51 2.98
N ALA A 13 5.19 23.45 3.41
CA ALA A 13 5.54 23.63 4.81
C ALA A 13 4.30 23.99 5.66
N MET A 14 3.41 24.85 5.15
CA MET A 14 2.14 25.17 5.81
C MET A 14 1.23 23.95 5.92
N LEU A 15 1.05 23.20 4.82
CA LEU A 15 0.25 21.97 4.82
C LEU A 15 0.79 20.92 5.79
N SER A 16 2.10 20.80 5.91
CA SER A 16 2.74 19.83 6.83
C SER A 16 2.46 20.09 8.32
N LYS A 17 2.03 21.30 8.69
CA LYS A 17 1.66 21.68 10.06
C LYS A 17 0.20 21.38 10.39
N THR A 18 -0.61 21.03 9.38
CA THR A 18 -2.02 20.68 9.57
C THR A 18 -2.17 19.28 10.17
N LYS A 19 -3.38 18.96 10.66
CA LYS A 19 -3.73 17.62 11.17
C LYS A 19 -4.31 16.71 10.07
N LEU A 20 -3.98 16.96 8.81
CA LEU A 20 -4.45 16.12 7.70
C LEU A 20 -3.86 14.72 7.80
N ASN A 21 -4.67 13.71 7.46
CA ASN A 21 -4.15 12.37 7.20
C ASN A 21 -3.31 12.37 5.92
N SER A 22 -2.61 11.27 5.67
CA SER A 22 -1.68 11.18 4.53
C SER A 22 -2.37 11.41 3.18
N VAL A 23 -3.52 10.79 2.95
CA VAL A 23 -4.31 10.90 1.71
C VAL A 23 -4.67 12.36 1.42
N ASN A 24 -5.22 13.04 2.41
CA ASN A 24 -5.65 14.42 2.28
C ASN A 24 -4.46 15.38 2.20
N LEU A 25 -3.33 15.06 2.85
CA LEU A 25 -2.11 15.86 2.73
C LEU A 25 -1.56 15.81 1.31
N PHE A 26 -1.40 14.62 0.72
CA PHE A 26 -0.90 14.51 -0.65
C PHE A 26 -1.87 15.10 -1.67
N ARG A 27 -3.18 14.93 -1.47
CA ARG A 27 -4.20 15.62 -2.28
C ARG A 27 -4.02 17.13 -2.22
N ALA A 28 -3.90 17.70 -1.02
CA ALA A 28 -3.68 19.14 -0.84
C ALA A 28 -2.34 19.61 -1.45
N ILE A 29 -1.26 18.83 -1.32
CA ILE A 29 0.02 19.16 -1.96
C ILE A 29 -0.15 19.21 -3.48
N ASN A 30 -0.81 18.22 -4.09
CA ASN A 30 -1.02 18.15 -5.53
C ASN A 30 -1.89 19.32 -6.04
N GLU A 31 -3.01 19.59 -5.37
CA GLU A 31 -4.01 20.56 -5.82
C GLU A 31 -3.64 22.01 -5.48
N TYR A 32 -3.01 22.25 -4.32
CA TYR A 32 -2.70 23.60 -3.85
C TYR A 32 -1.25 24.01 -4.08
N ALA A 33 -0.28 23.12 -3.83
CA ALA A 33 1.12 23.48 -3.97
C ALA A 33 1.63 23.27 -5.40
N LEU A 34 1.51 22.04 -5.92
CA LEU A 34 2.10 21.66 -7.21
C LEU A 34 1.35 22.22 -8.42
N SER A 35 0.07 22.55 -8.28
CA SER A 35 -0.73 23.20 -9.32
C SER A 35 -0.16 24.57 -9.74
N LEU A 36 0.68 25.22 -8.93
CA LEU A 36 1.39 26.43 -9.30
C LEU A 36 2.23 26.28 -10.58
N TYR A 37 2.84 25.11 -10.77
CA TYR A 37 3.65 24.86 -11.97
C TYR A 37 2.81 24.82 -13.25
N ASN A 38 1.52 24.45 -13.15
CA ASN A 38 0.63 24.36 -14.29
C ASN A 38 0.54 25.69 -15.07
N TYR A 39 0.61 26.82 -14.38
CA TYR A 39 0.50 28.15 -15.01
C TYR A 39 1.70 28.48 -15.90
N TYR A 40 2.86 27.89 -15.64
CA TYR A 40 4.11 28.25 -16.32
C TYR A 40 4.53 27.22 -17.37
N ILE A 41 4.04 25.98 -17.25
CA ILE A 41 4.30 24.92 -18.24
C ILE A 41 3.74 25.35 -19.60
N GLY A 42 4.61 25.42 -20.60
CA GLY A 42 4.26 25.83 -21.97
C GLY A 42 4.32 27.33 -22.23
N LEU A 43 4.43 28.16 -21.19
CA LEU A 43 4.69 29.61 -21.33
C LEU A 43 6.19 29.93 -21.29
N ILE A 44 6.90 29.29 -20.37
CA ILE A 44 8.35 29.43 -20.23
C ILE A 44 9.00 28.21 -20.89
N ASN A 45 10.06 28.43 -21.65
CA ASN A 45 10.90 27.33 -22.14
C ASN A 45 11.69 26.76 -20.95
N ILE A 46 11.28 25.58 -20.48
CA ILE A 46 11.88 24.85 -19.37
C ILE A 46 12.36 23.52 -19.92
N GLU A 47 13.63 23.18 -19.68
CA GLU A 47 14.21 21.93 -20.14
C GLU A 47 13.79 20.73 -19.26
N PRO A 48 13.78 19.49 -19.78
CA PRO A 48 13.39 18.30 -19.02
C PRO A 48 14.14 18.12 -17.70
N SER A 49 15.44 18.43 -17.69
CA SER A 49 16.30 18.31 -16.50
C SER A 49 15.89 19.27 -15.39
N GLU A 50 15.35 20.44 -15.74
CA GLU A 50 14.84 21.41 -14.77
C GLU A 50 13.55 20.89 -14.10
N PHE A 51 12.66 20.23 -14.86
CA PHE A 51 11.50 19.56 -14.26
C PHE A 51 11.91 18.43 -13.30
N ASP A 52 12.91 17.63 -13.67
CA ASP A 52 13.45 16.59 -12.80
C ASP A 52 14.10 17.16 -11.53
N ASP A 53 14.73 18.34 -11.63
CA ASP A 53 15.28 19.03 -10.48
C ASP A 53 14.19 19.56 -9.54
N ILE A 54 13.10 20.13 -10.06
CA ILE A 54 11.94 20.53 -9.23
C ILE A 54 11.44 19.33 -8.42
N ASP A 55 11.24 18.19 -9.07
CA ASP A 55 10.80 16.96 -8.41
C ASP A 55 11.84 16.48 -7.37
N ARG A 56 13.14 16.64 -7.64
CA ARG A 56 14.22 16.38 -6.66
C ARG A 56 14.12 17.30 -5.44
N GLN A 57 13.95 18.59 -5.65
CA GLN A 57 13.84 19.58 -4.57
C GLN A 57 12.58 19.33 -3.72
N ILE A 58 11.44 18.97 -4.32
CA ILE A 58 10.21 18.58 -3.60
C ILE A 58 10.48 17.36 -2.71
N ARG A 59 11.16 16.32 -3.23
CA ARG A 59 11.51 15.13 -2.42
C ARG A 59 12.45 15.47 -1.26
N GLN A 60 13.42 16.36 -1.46
CA GLN A 60 14.28 16.85 -0.37
C GLN A 60 13.47 17.58 0.70
N LEU A 61 12.52 18.43 0.30
CA LEU A 61 11.63 19.12 1.22
C LEU A 61 10.78 18.13 2.03
N LEU A 62 10.13 17.16 1.39
CA LEU A 62 9.38 16.11 2.08
C LEU A 62 10.26 15.33 3.08
N THR A 63 11.52 15.10 2.72
CA THR A 63 12.48 14.42 3.59
C THR A 63 12.77 15.22 4.85
N SER A 64 12.97 16.53 4.73
CA SER A 64 13.17 17.45 5.87
C SER A 64 11.96 17.49 6.82
N LEU A 65 10.75 17.28 6.29
CA LEU A 65 9.49 17.24 7.03
C LEU A 65 9.18 15.87 7.66
N ARG A 66 10.11 14.90 7.54
CA ARG A 66 9.96 13.50 7.95
C ARG A 66 8.84 12.77 7.21
N LEU A 67 8.59 13.14 5.97
CA LEU A 67 7.65 12.51 5.04
C LEU A 67 8.41 11.69 3.97
N GLN A 68 9.59 11.20 4.33
CA GLN A 68 10.62 10.67 3.44
C GLN A 68 10.04 9.62 2.48
N PRO A 69 10.34 9.71 1.17
CA PRO A 69 10.05 8.62 0.25
C PRO A 69 11.07 7.50 0.46
N ALA A 70 10.57 6.30 0.70
CA ALA A 70 11.38 5.09 0.79
C ALA A 70 11.98 4.68 -0.56
N ASN A 71 11.16 4.80 -1.59
CA ASN A 71 11.50 4.62 -2.98
C ASN A 71 10.92 5.80 -3.78
N LYS A 72 11.73 6.39 -4.66
CA LYS A 72 11.33 7.60 -5.41
C LYS A 72 10.17 7.32 -6.36
N GLU A 73 10.13 6.14 -6.97
CA GLU A 73 9.12 5.78 -7.95
C GLU A 73 7.77 5.51 -7.28
N ARG A 74 7.76 4.79 -6.16
CA ARG A 74 6.56 4.51 -5.37
C ARG A 74 5.85 5.77 -4.89
N LEU A 75 6.60 6.84 -4.62
CA LEU A 75 6.05 8.14 -4.24
C LEU A 75 5.05 8.67 -5.29
N TYR A 76 5.33 8.44 -6.57
CA TYR A 76 4.57 8.95 -7.70
C TYR A 76 3.48 7.99 -8.22
N LEU A 77 3.48 6.75 -7.75
CA LEU A 77 2.40 5.80 -8.05
C LEU A 77 1.10 6.20 -7.34
N ASN A 78 -0.03 5.79 -7.90
CA ASN A 78 -1.33 6.02 -7.27
C ASN A 78 -1.50 5.15 -6.01
N GLN A 79 -2.36 5.58 -5.09
CA GLN A 79 -2.60 4.85 -3.84
C GLN A 79 -3.22 3.48 -4.08
N LYS A 80 -4.03 3.31 -5.14
CA LYS A 80 -4.65 2.04 -5.52
C LYS A 80 -3.69 1.00 -6.14
N ALA A 81 -2.46 1.40 -6.46
CA ALA A 81 -1.40 0.51 -6.93
C ALA A 81 -0.17 0.67 -6.04
N LEU A 82 -0.39 0.63 -4.73
CA LEU A 82 0.63 0.65 -3.67
C LEU A 82 1.47 1.92 -3.58
N GLY A 83 1.15 2.96 -4.34
CA GLY A 83 1.86 4.24 -4.33
C GLY A 83 1.42 5.20 -3.23
N ARG A 84 2.11 6.34 -3.13
CA ARG A 84 1.78 7.38 -2.14
C ARG A 84 0.96 8.53 -2.70
N GLY A 85 0.85 8.63 -4.03
CA GLY A 85 -0.05 9.57 -4.70
C GLY A 85 0.47 11.01 -4.83
N LEU A 86 1.78 11.26 -4.74
CA LEU A 86 2.32 12.56 -5.10
C LEU A 86 2.31 12.72 -6.63
N SER A 87 1.89 13.87 -7.13
CA SER A 87 2.00 14.17 -8.57
C SER A 87 3.44 14.55 -8.92
N SER A 88 4.02 13.93 -9.95
CA SER A 88 5.31 14.36 -10.52
C SER A 88 5.10 15.59 -11.39
N VAL A 89 5.91 16.63 -11.18
CA VAL A 89 5.91 17.81 -12.05
C VAL A 89 6.44 17.43 -13.43
N THR A 90 7.44 16.56 -13.52
CA THR A 90 7.96 16.03 -14.80
C THR A 90 6.88 15.32 -15.62
N PHE A 91 6.18 14.33 -15.05
CA PHE A 91 5.16 13.60 -15.83
C PHE A 91 3.97 14.48 -16.20
N LYS A 92 3.63 15.45 -15.34
CA LYS A 92 2.56 16.39 -15.63
C LYS A 92 2.95 17.38 -16.74
N SER A 93 4.20 17.86 -16.74
CA SER A 93 4.68 18.77 -17.78
C SER A 93 4.73 18.08 -19.14
N GLU A 94 5.16 16.82 -19.20
CA GLU A 94 5.13 16.00 -20.41
C GLU A 94 3.74 15.94 -21.06
N LEU A 95 2.72 15.60 -20.27
CA LEU A 95 1.34 15.53 -20.74
C LEU A 95 0.84 16.91 -21.21
N MET A 96 1.08 17.95 -20.42
CA MET A 96 0.62 19.31 -20.73
C MET A 96 1.30 19.87 -21.98
N LEU A 97 2.61 19.68 -22.14
CA LEU A 97 3.37 20.13 -23.31
C LEU A 97 2.93 19.38 -24.57
N PHE A 98 2.71 18.06 -24.48
CA PHE A 98 2.20 17.29 -25.62
C PHE A 98 0.81 17.78 -26.05
N GLN A 99 -0.13 17.91 -25.09
CA GLN A 99 -1.46 18.45 -25.36
C GLN A 99 -1.43 19.86 -25.96
N PHE A 100 -0.54 20.71 -25.45
CA PHE A 100 -0.38 22.07 -25.94
C PHE A 100 0.16 22.08 -27.38
N LEU A 101 1.18 21.28 -27.69
CA LEU A 101 1.71 21.14 -29.04
C LEU A 101 0.63 20.64 -30.00
N THR A 102 -0.08 19.56 -29.65
CA THR A 102 -1.16 19.02 -30.51
C THR A 102 -2.25 20.06 -30.77
N SER A 103 -2.67 20.81 -29.74
CA SER A 103 -3.65 21.89 -29.90
C SER A 103 -3.13 23.03 -30.78
N LEU A 104 -1.85 23.39 -30.66
CA LEU A 104 -1.23 24.41 -31.50
C LEU A 104 -1.14 23.96 -32.95
N GLU A 105 -0.72 22.71 -33.20
CA GLU A 105 -0.62 22.14 -34.55
C GLU A 105 -1.99 22.06 -35.23
N ASN A 106 -3.00 21.53 -34.55
CA ASN A 106 -4.35 21.44 -35.08
C ASN A 106 -4.95 22.79 -35.46
N MET A 107 -4.69 23.82 -34.64
CA MET A 107 -5.25 25.16 -34.85
C MET A 107 -4.37 26.05 -35.73
N SER A 108 -3.16 25.62 -36.08
CA SER A 108 -2.23 26.39 -36.91
C SER A 108 -2.72 26.55 -38.35
N THR A 109 -3.53 25.61 -38.85
CA THR A 109 -4.14 25.68 -40.19
C THR A 109 -5.24 26.73 -40.28
N ILE A 110 -5.87 27.07 -39.16
CA ILE A 110 -7.02 27.98 -39.07
C ILE A 110 -6.62 29.37 -38.54
N CYS A 111 -5.61 29.45 -37.67
CA CYS A 111 -5.24 30.69 -36.98
C CYS A 111 -3.79 31.10 -37.28
N LEU A 112 -3.62 32.19 -38.04
CA LEU A 112 -2.31 32.75 -38.39
C LEU A 112 -1.44 33.05 -37.17
N ARG A 113 -2.03 33.55 -36.08
CA ARG A 113 -1.29 33.80 -34.82
C ARG A 113 -0.71 32.51 -34.25
N ARG A 114 -1.48 31.42 -34.21
CA ARG A 114 -1.01 30.12 -33.71
C ARG A 114 0.02 29.51 -34.66
N ALA A 115 -0.14 29.67 -35.98
CA ALA A 115 0.87 29.27 -36.95
C ALA A 115 2.21 30.01 -36.75
N GLY A 116 2.16 31.32 -36.50
CA GLY A 116 3.34 32.12 -36.18
C GLY A 116 4.04 31.66 -34.91
N ILE A 117 3.28 31.43 -33.82
CA ILE A 117 3.80 30.90 -32.55
C ILE A 117 4.46 29.53 -32.77
N LEU A 118 3.78 28.61 -33.45
CA LEU A 118 4.31 27.28 -33.73
C LEU A 118 5.61 27.34 -34.54
N ARG A 119 5.69 28.26 -35.51
CA ARG A 119 6.90 28.47 -36.31
C ARG A 119 8.09 28.89 -35.44
N VAL A 120 7.89 29.87 -34.55
CA VAL A 120 8.95 30.34 -33.63
C VAL A 120 9.41 29.21 -32.71
N ILE A 121 8.46 28.46 -32.13
CA ILE A 121 8.74 27.31 -31.26
C ILE A 121 9.59 26.26 -31.99
N LYS A 122 9.25 25.94 -33.25
CA LYS A 122 9.97 24.97 -34.08
C LYS A 122 11.36 25.46 -34.50
N ILE A 123 11.49 26.72 -34.93
CA ILE A 123 12.78 27.33 -35.33
C ILE A 123 13.76 27.33 -34.16
N ASN A 124 13.31 27.75 -32.98
CA ASN A 124 14.14 27.82 -31.79
C ASN A 124 14.39 26.45 -31.14
N LYS A 125 13.80 25.37 -31.69
CA LYS A 125 13.95 24.00 -31.18
C LYS A 125 13.68 23.88 -29.68
N TRP A 126 12.66 24.60 -29.20
CA TRP A 126 12.27 24.52 -27.79
C TRP A 126 11.86 23.10 -27.42
N HIS A 127 11.96 22.73 -26.15
CA HIS A 127 11.58 21.41 -25.69
C HIS A 127 10.14 21.04 -26.10
N LEU A 128 9.21 22.02 -26.05
CA LEU A 128 7.85 21.87 -26.55
C LEU A 128 7.77 21.38 -28.01
N ALA A 129 8.67 21.83 -28.90
CA ALA A 129 8.70 21.37 -30.29
C ALA A 129 9.17 19.92 -30.43
N MET A 130 10.01 19.46 -29.50
CA MET A 130 10.66 18.15 -29.52
C MET A 130 9.92 17.11 -28.65
N ILE A 131 8.88 17.51 -27.92
CA ILE A 131 8.22 16.71 -26.89
C ILE A 131 7.79 15.33 -27.40
N ALA A 132 7.21 15.23 -28.59
CA ALA A 132 6.79 13.94 -29.16
C ALA A 132 7.98 12.98 -29.35
N GLY A 133 9.12 13.48 -29.84
CA GLY A 133 10.33 12.68 -29.98
C GLY A 133 10.93 12.28 -28.63
N PHE A 134 10.95 13.22 -27.68
CA PHE A 134 11.41 12.97 -26.32
C PHE A 134 10.58 11.87 -25.63
N LEU A 135 9.25 11.92 -25.75
CA LEU A 135 8.34 10.94 -25.16
C LEU A 135 8.50 9.56 -25.81
N SER A 136 8.62 9.49 -27.14
CA SER A 136 8.93 8.23 -27.83
C SER A 136 10.21 7.59 -27.30
N SER A 137 11.28 8.38 -27.12
CA SER A 137 12.55 7.88 -26.59
C SER A 137 12.45 7.47 -25.13
N LYS A 138 11.81 8.28 -24.27
CA LYS A 138 11.70 8.02 -22.83
C LYS A 138 10.88 6.78 -22.51
N TYR A 139 9.77 6.58 -23.23
CA TYR A 139 8.82 5.49 -23.01
C TYR A 139 8.99 4.32 -23.98
N ALA A 140 10.00 4.36 -24.85
CA ALA A 140 10.26 3.36 -25.88
C ALA A 140 9.03 3.08 -26.78
N ILE A 141 8.35 4.15 -27.22
CA ILE A 141 7.18 4.07 -28.10
C ILE A 141 7.68 4.05 -29.56
N VAL A 142 7.34 2.98 -30.28
CA VAL A 142 7.87 2.67 -31.63
C VAL A 142 7.48 3.72 -32.69
N ASP A 143 6.25 4.23 -32.63
CA ASP A 143 5.75 5.24 -33.58
C ASP A 143 5.31 6.51 -32.85
N LYS A 144 5.75 7.68 -33.32
CA LYS A 144 5.34 8.98 -32.76
C LYS A 144 3.84 9.24 -32.97
N LYS A 145 3.25 8.68 -34.04
CA LYS A 145 1.83 8.86 -34.36
C LYS A 145 0.90 8.07 -33.44
N THR A 146 1.42 7.08 -32.70
CA THR A 146 0.63 6.28 -31.76
C THR A 146 0.58 6.89 -30.37
N ILE A 147 1.27 8.00 -30.13
CA ILE A 147 1.19 8.73 -28.87
C ILE A 147 -0.20 9.37 -28.76
N THR A 148 -1.03 8.82 -27.88
CA THR A 148 -2.33 9.39 -27.51
C THR A 148 -2.28 9.97 -26.09
N ILE A 149 -3.28 10.77 -25.75
CA ILE A 149 -3.41 11.31 -24.39
C ILE A 149 -3.62 10.16 -23.39
N GLU A 150 -4.36 9.13 -23.78
CA GLU A 150 -4.60 7.93 -22.97
C GLU A 150 -3.30 7.15 -22.74
N SER A 151 -2.49 6.95 -23.79
CA SER A 151 -1.21 6.25 -23.65
C SER A 151 -0.25 7.02 -22.74
N LEU A 152 -0.20 8.36 -22.84
CA LEU A 152 0.64 9.18 -21.96
C LEU A 152 0.19 9.23 -20.51
N LYS A 153 -1.06 8.88 -20.20
CA LYS A 153 -1.52 8.71 -18.82
C LYS A 153 -1.03 7.39 -18.21
N SER A 154 -0.86 6.34 -19.01
CA SER A 154 -0.44 5.01 -18.54
C SER A 154 1.06 4.74 -18.66
N SER A 155 1.75 5.29 -19.68
CA SER A 155 3.19 5.10 -19.90
C SER A 155 4.08 5.51 -18.72
N PRO A 156 3.84 6.64 -18.01
CA PRO A 156 4.62 6.98 -16.83
C PRO A 156 4.51 5.92 -15.72
N ILE A 157 3.32 5.34 -15.53
CA ILE A 157 3.09 4.30 -14.52
C ILE A 157 3.92 3.05 -14.86
N GLN A 158 3.85 2.59 -16.11
CA GLN A 158 4.64 1.44 -16.57
C GLN A 158 6.15 1.70 -16.46
N TYR A 159 6.58 2.93 -16.80
CA TYR A 159 7.98 3.35 -16.65
C TYR A 159 8.46 3.30 -15.20
N LEU A 160 7.65 3.79 -14.26
CA LEU A 160 7.93 3.70 -12.83
C LEU A 160 7.99 2.25 -12.37
N GLN A 161 7.01 1.42 -12.74
CA GLN A 161 6.98 0.00 -12.38
C GLN A 161 8.23 -0.73 -12.88
N LYS A 162 8.65 -0.53 -14.14
CA LYS A 162 9.89 -1.12 -14.68
C LYS A 162 11.13 -0.73 -13.87
N LYS A 163 11.22 0.54 -13.44
CA LYS A 163 12.30 1.03 -12.56
C LYS A 163 12.25 0.46 -11.15
N ILE A 164 11.08 0.12 -10.64
CA ILE A 164 10.95 -0.54 -9.34
C ILE A 164 11.41 -1.99 -9.46
N SER A 165 10.96 -2.70 -10.50
CA SER A 165 11.31 -4.10 -10.75
C SER A 165 12.82 -4.30 -10.94
N SER A 166 13.53 -3.31 -11.49
CA SER A 166 14.99 -3.38 -11.64
C SER A 166 15.78 -3.21 -10.32
N LYS A 167 15.13 -2.85 -9.20
CA LYS A 167 15.80 -2.63 -7.91
C LYS A 167 15.56 -3.80 -6.98
N ALA A 168 16.59 -4.59 -6.69
CA ALA A 168 16.49 -5.84 -5.93
C ALA A 168 15.72 -5.75 -4.58
N LEU A 169 15.91 -4.65 -3.82
CA LEU A 169 15.22 -4.48 -2.53
C LEU A 169 13.78 -4.02 -2.68
N HIS A 170 13.53 -3.09 -3.61
CA HIS A 170 12.23 -2.46 -3.79
C HIS A 170 11.26 -3.28 -4.65
N SER A 171 11.80 -4.19 -5.47
CA SER A 171 10.99 -5.02 -6.35
C SER A 171 10.22 -6.10 -5.61
N VAL A 172 10.64 -6.50 -4.40
CA VAL A 172 10.03 -7.61 -3.64
C VAL A 172 8.52 -7.41 -3.48
N LEU A 173 8.10 -6.22 -3.04
CA LEU A 173 6.68 -5.87 -2.91
C LEU A 173 5.95 -5.86 -4.27
N PHE A 174 6.63 -5.61 -5.39
CA PHE A 174 5.97 -5.46 -6.69
C PHE A 174 5.98 -6.72 -7.53
N LYS A 175 6.61 -7.81 -7.06
CA LYS A 175 6.65 -9.11 -7.75
C LYS A 175 5.27 -9.73 -7.99
N PHE A 176 4.27 -9.39 -7.18
CA PHE A 176 2.93 -9.98 -7.28
C PHE A 176 1.98 -9.23 -8.23
N MET A 177 2.38 -8.11 -8.83
CA MET A 177 1.45 -7.37 -9.71
C MET A 177 0.94 -8.24 -10.87
N ASP A 178 1.68 -9.30 -11.22
CA ASP A 178 1.36 -10.24 -12.29
C ASP A 178 0.68 -11.53 -11.77
N GLU A 179 0.49 -11.69 -10.45
CA GLU A 179 -0.11 -12.89 -9.84
C GLU A 179 -1.65 -12.80 -9.83
N PRO A 180 -2.39 -13.80 -10.36
CA PRO A 180 -3.85 -13.73 -10.52
C PRO A 180 -4.63 -13.76 -9.20
N ASN A 181 -4.01 -14.18 -8.10
CA ASN A 181 -4.67 -14.37 -6.80
C ASN A 181 -4.53 -13.16 -5.86
N VAL A 182 -3.89 -12.07 -6.29
CA VAL A 182 -3.68 -10.88 -5.46
C VAL A 182 -4.60 -9.74 -5.88
N ASP A 183 -5.41 -9.25 -4.94
CA ASP A 183 -6.27 -8.09 -5.14
C ASP A 183 -5.49 -6.81 -4.79
N LEU A 184 -4.82 -6.24 -5.81
CA LEU A 184 -3.98 -5.04 -5.65
C LEU A 184 -4.73 -3.83 -5.04
N PRO A 185 -5.97 -3.50 -5.48
CA PRO A 185 -6.79 -2.51 -4.79
C PRO A 185 -6.95 -2.81 -3.29
N ALA A 186 -7.40 -4.02 -2.92
CA ALA A 186 -7.60 -4.38 -1.52
C ALA A 186 -6.28 -4.30 -0.73
N SER A 187 -5.17 -4.77 -1.31
CA SER A 187 -3.85 -4.73 -0.66
C SER A 187 -3.31 -3.31 -0.43
N SER A 188 -3.87 -2.32 -1.15
CA SER A 188 -3.46 -0.93 -1.09
C SER A 188 -4.46 -0.02 -0.39
N ASP A 189 -5.58 -0.56 0.12
CA ASP A 189 -6.65 0.23 0.75
C ASP A 189 -6.20 1.05 1.96
N TRP A 190 -5.21 0.58 2.71
CA TRP A 190 -4.67 1.34 3.85
C TRP A 190 -3.97 2.65 3.43
N LEU A 191 -3.54 2.76 2.16
CA LEU A 191 -2.97 3.97 1.55
C LEU A 191 -4.05 4.91 1.01
N SER A 192 -5.28 4.44 0.79
CA SER A 192 -6.38 5.22 0.21
C SER A 192 -7.43 5.66 1.24
N ASN A 193 -7.59 4.92 2.35
CA ASN A 193 -8.61 5.17 3.36
C ASN A 193 -8.28 6.33 4.32
N GLY A 194 -7.03 6.78 4.39
CA GLY A 194 -6.66 7.96 5.19
C GLY A 194 -6.68 7.73 6.71
N ASN A 195 -6.56 6.49 7.16
CA ASN A 195 -6.49 6.14 8.58
C ASN A 195 -5.13 6.48 9.21
N ASN A 196 -4.09 6.62 8.39
CA ASN A 196 -2.73 6.85 8.84
C ASN A 196 -2.30 8.30 8.69
N GLY A 197 -1.56 8.78 9.70
CA GLY A 197 -0.85 10.05 9.61
C GLY A 197 0.27 9.99 8.57
N PRO A 198 0.62 11.13 7.93
CA PRO A 198 1.63 11.18 6.86
C PRO A 198 2.99 10.59 7.23
N ARG A 199 3.43 10.77 8.49
CA ARG A 199 4.71 10.25 9.00
C ARG A 199 4.68 8.75 9.24
N SER A 200 3.57 8.23 9.76
CA SER A 200 3.40 6.80 9.99
C SER A 200 3.33 6.06 8.67
N GLU A 201 2.56 6.56 7.71
CA GLU A 201 2.50 5.99 6.36
C GLU A 201 3.89 5.96 5.70
N ALA A 202 4.64 7.07 5.76
CA ALA A 202 6.00 7.13 5.22
C ALA A 202 6.91 6.05 5.84
N LEU A 203 6.82 5.84 7.15
CA LEU A 203 7.56 4.81 7.86
C LEU A 203 7.14 3.39 7.44
N TYR A 204 5.84 3.15 7.25
CA TYR A 204 5.34 1.84 6.83
C TYR A 204 5.77 1.51 5.39
N CYS A 205 5.66 2.47 4.47
CA CYS A 205 6.20 2.31 3.11
C CYS A 205 7.71 2.06 3.14
N LEU A 206 8.45 2.70 4.04
CA LEU A 206 9.91 2.48 4.20
C LEU A 206 10.24 1.05 4.60
N LEU A 207 9.48 0.48 5.52
CA LEU A 207 9.70 -0.89 5.98
C LEU A 207 9.34 -1.91 4.88
N GLN A 208 8.22 -1.70 4.19
CA GLN A 208 7.82 -2.52 3.04
C GLN A 208 8.85 -2.49 1.90
N ASP A 209 9.28 -1.29 1.51
CA ASP A 209 10.12 -1.09 0.32
C ASP A 209 11.54 -1.62 0.49
N ARG A 210 12.05 -1.70 1.72
CA ARG A 210 13.45 -2.05 1.97
C ARG A 210 13.63 -3.50 2.38
N ASN A 211 12.56 -4.17 2.85
CA ASN A 211 12.53 -5.57 3.30
C ASN A 211 13.72 -5.97 4.23
N LEU A 212 14.39 -5.00 4.84
CA LEU A 212 15.62 -5.14 5.63
C LEU A 212 15.57 -4.19 6.83
N PHE A 213 15.94 -4.69 8.00
CA PHE A 213 16.25 -3.84 9.13
C PHE A 213 17.68 -3.29 8.95
N PHE A 214 17.85 -1.96 8.96
CA PHE A 214 19.10 -1.22 8.70
C PHE A 214 20.20 -1.39 9.78
N ALA A 215 20.49 -2.60 10.25
CA ALA A 215 21.65 -2.88 11.09
C ALA A 215 22.49 -3.94 10.37
N SER A 216 23.62 -3.52 9.77
CA SER A 216 24.64 -4.31 9.06
C SER A 216 24.12 -5.34 8.04
N ALA A 217 24.67 -5.34 6.83
CA ALA A 217 24.28 -6.24 5.73
C ALA A 217 24.37 -7.75 6.08
N ASP A 218 24.98 -8.10 7.22
CA ASP A 218 25.15 -9.46 7.75
C ASP A 218 24.47 -9.70 9.10
N SER A 219 23.53 -8.86 9.55
CA SER A 219 22.84 -9.15 10.81
C SER A 219 21.89 -10.35 10.65
N LEU A 220 22.28 -11.45 11.26
CA LEU A 220 21.39 -12.56 11.55
C LEU A 220 20.28 -12.08 12.49
N CYS A 221 19.12 -12.71 12.40
CA CYS A 221 18.00 -12.43 13.29
C CYS A 221 18.43 -12.58 14.76
N ASN A 222 18.20 -11.53 15.55
CA ASN A 222 18.59 -11.48 16.97
C ASN A 222 17.95 -12.61 17.81
N HIS A 223 16.85 -13.21 17.34
CA HIS A 223 16.12 -14.26 18.05
C HIS A 223 16.58 -15.66 17.67
N CYS A 224 16.55 -16.00 16.37
CA CYS A 224 16.88 -17.34 15.92
C CYS A 224 18.36 -17.54 15.60
N LYS A 225 19.10 -16.46 15.30
CA LYS A 225 20.50 -16.46 14.85
C LYS A 225 20.78 -17.38 13.64
N LYS A 226 19.76 -17.78 12.88
CA LYS A 226 19.86 -18.73 11.74
C LYS A 226 19.61 -18.09 10.39
N SER A 227 18.69 -17.12 10.33
CA SER A 227 18.27 -16.48 9.09
C SER A 227 18.64 -15.00 9.11
N LYS A 228 18.78 -14.40 7.92
CA LYS A 228 18.96 -12.96 7.77
C LYS A 228 17.80 -12.20 8.41
N LYS A 229 18.09 -11.05 9.00
CA LYS A 229 17.10 -10.19 9.65
C LYS A 229 16.31 -9.37 8.62
N THR A 230 15.39 -10.03 7.93
CA THR A 230 14.44 -9.40 7.00
C THR A 230 13.12 -9.08 7.69
N VAL A 231 12.34 -8.20 7.08
CA VAL A 231 10.96 -7.92 7.53
C VAL A 231 10.13 -9.18 7.47
N ASP A 232 10.20 -9.89 6.35
CA ASP A 232 9.47 -11.16 6.17
C ASP A 232 9.89 -12.21 7.21
N HIS A 233 11.20 -12.40 7.46
CA HIS A 233 11.65 -13.36 8.46
C HIS A 233 11.12 -13.03 9.86
N MET A 234 11.22 -11.76 10.27
CA MET A 234 10.73 -11.31 11.57
C MET A 234 9.20 -11.35 11.66
N ALA A 235 8.50 -11.29 10.54
CA ALA A 235 7.04 -11.26 10.52
C ALA A 235 6.39 -12.64 10.39
N THR A 236 7.01 -13.60 9.67
CA THR A 236 6.37 -14.88 9.28
C THR A 236 7.23 -16.15 9.42
N GLN A 237 8.56 -16.08 9.49
CA GLN A 237 9.45 -17.27 9.49
C GLN A 237 10.24 -17.54 10.77
N CYS A 238 10.39 -16.56 11.66
CA CYS A 238 11.17 -16.71 12.88
C CYS A 238 10.45 -17.59 13.91
N GLY A 239 10.80 -18.88 13.98
CA GLY A 239 10.19 -19.83 14.93
C GLY A 239 10.36 -19.43 16.41
N LYS A 240 11.39 -18.65 16.76
CA LYS A 240 11.58 -18.11 18.12
C LYS A 240 10.58 -16.99 18.48
N MET A 241 9.82 -16.47 17.51
CA MET A 241 8.78 -15.43 17.68
C MET A 241 7.35 -15.99 17.63
N LEU A 242 7.19 -17.31 17.44
CA LEU A 242 5.89 -17.96 17.29
C LEU A 242 4.96 -17.68 18.48
N ASN A 243 5.47 -17.88 19.71
CA ASN A 243 4.69 -17.76 20.94
C ASN A 243 4.60 -16.33 21.49
N SER A 244 5.16 -15.35 20.78
CA SER A 244 5.16 -13.94 21.20
C SER A 244 4.45 -13.06 20.18
N ASP A 245 5.18 -12.49 19.24
CA ASP A 245 4.66 -11.50 18.31
C ASP A 245 3.74 -12.12 17.25
N TYR A 246 3.88 -13.42 16.93
CA TYR A 246 3.05 -14.08 15.90
C TYR A 246 1.65 -14.32 16.45
N LEU A 247 1.56 -15.00 17.61
CA LEU A 247 0.31 -15.20 18.32
C LEU A 247 -0.39 -13.87 18.59
N ARG A 248 0.36 -12.83 18.96
CA ARG A 248 -0.21 -11.49 19.17
C ARG A 248 -0.83 -10.90 17.91
N ARG A 249 -0.17 -11.00 16.74
CA ARG A 249 -0.74 -10.50 15.48
C ARG A 249 -1.98 -11.29 15.08
N HIS A 250 -1.93 -12.61 15.20
CA HIS A 250 -3.06 -13.50 14.92
C HIS A 250 -4.26 -13.16 15.81
N ASN A 251 -4.05 -13.04 17.13
CA ASN A 251 -5.12 -12.67 18.05
C ASN A 251 -5.72 -11.27 17.77
N GLU A 252 -4.91 -10.31 17.32
CA GLU A 252 -5.43 -9.00 16.94
C GLU A 252 -6.27 -9.08 15.65
N VAL A 253 -5.85 -9.86 14.65
CA VAL A 253 -6.69 -10.16 13.48
C VAL A 253 -8.01 -10.78 13.90
N VAL A 254 -7.96 -11.86 14.68
CA VAL A 254 -9.15 -12.56 15.18
C VAL A 254 -10.08 -11.59 15.89
N LYS A 255 -9.52 -10.69 16.71
CA LYS A 255 -10.27 -9.62 17.37
C LYS A 255 -10.95 -8.65 16.41
N CYS A 256 -10.29 -8.29 15.31
CA CYS A 256 -10.87 -7.45 14.25
C CYS A 256 -12.05 -8.15 13.58
N ILE A 257 -11.86 -9.41 13.17
CA ILE A 257 -12.89 -10.22 12.51
C ILE A 257 -14.08 -10.42 13.47
N HIS A 258 -13.81 -10.79 14.72
CA HIS A 258 -14.83 -10.97 15.75
C HIS A 258 -15.65 -9.69 15.98
N LEU A 259 -15.02 -8.52 16.07
CA LEU A 259 -15.76 -7.25 16.20
C LEU A 259 -16.66 -7.01 14.98
N ASN A 260 -16.15 -7.25 13.79
CA ASN A 260 -16.93 -7.05 12.57
C ASN A 260 -18.13 -8.00 12.51
N LEU A 261 -17.93 -9.29 12.79
CA LEU A 261 -19.02 -10.28 12.88
C LEU A 261 -20.08 -9.84 13.90
N CYS A 262 -19.66 -9.43 15.10
CA CYS A 262 -20.59 -8.91 16.11
C CYS A 262 -21.40 -7.71 15.60
N ARG A 263 -20.82 -6.83 14.77
CA ARG A 263 -21.51 -5.68 14.20
C ARG A 263 -22.49 -6.10 13.10
N MET A 264 -22.07 -7.00 12.21
CA MET A 264 -22.90 -7.49 11.11
C MET A 264 -24.18 -8.16 11.60
N TYR A 265 -24.07 -8.96 12.67
CA TYR A 265 -25.22 -9.63 13.30
C TYR A 265 -25.94 -8.76 14.34
N GLY A 266 -25.60 -7.49 14.49
CA GLY A 266 -26.27 -6.56 15.41
C GLY A 266 -26.00 -6.82 16.90
N LEU A 267 -25.03 -7.67 17.25
CA LEU A 267 -24.65 -7.99 18.64
C LEU A 267 -23.91 -6.84 19.33
N LYS A 268 -23.16 -6.04 18.57
CA LYS A 268 -22.42 -4.86 19.09
C LYS A 268 -22.59 -3.65 18.16
N LYS A 269 -22.84 -2.48 18.77
CA LYS A 269 -22.90 -1.19 18.06
C LYS A 269 -21.54 -0.46 18.00
N ALA A 270 -20.58 -0.86 18.84
CA ALA A 270 -19.28 -0.22 18.92
C ALA A 270 -18.50 -0.40 17.60
N ARG A 271 -17.98 0.71 17.06
CA ARG A 271 -17.17 0.69 15.82
C ARG A 271 -15.68 0.52 16.07
N ARG A 272 -15.19 1.05 17.18
CA ARG A 272 -13.76 1.09 17.49
C ARG A 272 -13.27 -0.23 18.08
N LEU A 273 -12.10 -0.68 17.65
CA LEU A 273 -11.43 -1.85 18.22
C LEU A 273 -10.96 -1.64 19.67
N LYS A 274 -10.68 -0.37 20.04
CA LYS A 274 -10.22 -0.02 21.38
C LYS A 274 -11.26 -0.38 22.42
N GLY A 275 -10.90 -1.29 23.34
CA GLY A 275 -11.79 -1.76 24.40
C GLY A 275 -12.66 -2.96 24.03
N HIS A 276 -12.66 -3.42 22.77
CA HIS A 276 -13.31 -4.68 22.42
C HIS A 276 -12.56 -5.84 23.07
N SER A 277 -13.31 -6.80 23.60
CA SER A 277 -12.78 -8.09 24.06
C SER A 277 -13.38 -9.21 23.22
N VAL A 278 -12.56 -10.20 22.92
CA VAL A 278 -12.99 -11.42 22.24
C VAL A 278 -13.68 -12.31 23.27
N GLN A 279 -14.87 -12.79 22.94
CA GLN A 279 -15.62 -13.72 23.78
C GLN A 279 -15.53 -15.09 23.12
N SER A 280 -15.24 -16.13 23.90
CA SER A 280 -15.10 -17.49 23.38
C SER A 280 -16.39 -18.00 22.76
N THR A 281 -17.54 -17.62 23.32
CA THR A 281 -18.85 -18.02 22.82
C THR A 281 -19.82 -16.85 22.93
N LEU A 282 -20.51 -16.57 21.82
CA LEU A 282 -21.62 -15.63 21.73
C LEU A 282 -22.80 -16.36 21.11
N LEU A 283 -23.76 -16.70 21.95
CA LEU A 283 -24.96 -17.42 21.55
C LEU A 283 -26.18 -16.52 21.70
N THR A 284 -26.99 -16.48 20.65
CA THR A 284 -28.33 -15.91 20.68
C THR A 284 -29.31 -16.90 20.04
N GLY A 285 -30.61 -16.59 20.06
CA GLY A 285 -31.59 -17.40 19.34
C GLY A 285 -31.38 -17.46 17.82
N LYS A 286 -30.63 -16.52 17.23
CA LYS A 286 -30.46 -16.39 15.77
C LYS A 286 -29.06 -16.70 15.26
N ILE A 287 -28.04 -16.47 16.07
CA ILE A 287 -26.64 -16.57 15.68
C ILE A 287 -25.83 -17.19 16.82
N GLU A 288 -24.87 -18.03 16.44
CA GLU A 288 -23.84 -18.56 17.32
C GLU A 288 -22.47 -18.23 16.73
N ILE A 289 -21.61 -17.59 17.53
CA ILE A 289 -20.23 -17.30 17.18
C ILE A 289 -19.36 -17.94 18.26
N MET A 290 -18.44 -18.81 17.86
CA MET A 290 -17.45 -19.39 18.76
C MET A 290 -16.05 -19.01 18.28
N VAL A 291 -15.16 -18.69 19.20
CA VAL A 291 -13.76 -18.32 18.92
C VAL A 291 -12.85 -19.26 19.69
N ASP A 292 -11.87 -19.85 19.01
CA ASP A 292 -10.89 -20.78 19.59
C ASP A 292 -11.55 -21.83 20.51
N THR A 293 -12.68 -22.40 20.07
CA THR A 293 -13.49 -23.35 20.84
C THR A 293 -13.61 -24.66 20.08
N THR A 294 -13.43 -25.77 20.80
CA THR A 294 -13.55 -27.11 20.23
C THR A 294 -15.00 -27.42 19.87
N ILE A 295 -15.21 -27.88 18.64
CA ILE A 295 -16.51 -28.31 18.15
C ILE A 295 -16.63 -29.81 18.39
N LEU A 296 -17.70 -30.21 19.09
CA LEU A 296 -18.01 -31.61 19.32
C LEU A 296 -18.71 -32.18 18.08
N THR A 297 -18.22 -33.32 17.62
CA THR A 297 -18.76 -34.10 16.50
C THR A 297 -19.01 -35.53 16.95
N GLU A 298 -19.89 -36.25 16.26
CA GLU A 298 -20.18 -37.66 16.56
C GLU A 298 -18.98 -38.56 16.27
N THR A 299 -18.28 -38.30 15.16
CA THR A 299 -17.02 -38.95 14.84
C THR A 299 -15.84 -38.17 15.39
N LYS A 300 -14.72 -38.86 15.67
CA LYS A 300 -13.48 -38.21 16.12
C LYS A 300 -12.81 -37.51 14.93
N VAL A 301 -12.98 -36.20 14.84
CA VAL A 301 -12.27 -35.35 13.87
C VAL A 301 -11.00 -34.78 14.52
N GLU A 302 -9.85 -34.96 13.86
CA GLU A 302 -8.55 -34.46 14.35
C GLU A 302 -8.51 -32.94 14.45
N TYR A 303 -9.03 -32.24 13.43
CA TYR A 303 -9.05 -30.77 13.37
C TYR A 303 -10.47 -30.25 13.59
N ASN A 304 -10.87 -30.12 14.86
CA ASN A 304 -12.21 -29.67 15.26
C ASN A 304 -12.24 -28.32 15.99
N LYS A 305 -11.15 -27.57 15.94
CA LYS A 305 -11.00 -26.26 16.59
C LYS A 305 -10.61 -25.19 15.55
N PRO A 306 -11.58 -24.57 14.85
CA PRO A 306 -11.31 -23.44 13.97
C PRO A 306 -11.05 -22.15 14.78
N ASP A 307 -10.37 -21.16 14.20
CA ASP A 307 -10.17 -19.87 14.85
C ASP A 307 -11.50 -19.18 15.18
N ILE A 308 -12.44 -19.13 14.22
CA ILE A 308 -13.80 -18.63 14.45
C ILE A 308 -14.81 -19.53 13.72
N PHE A 309 -15.84 -19.94 14.45
CA PHE A 309 -17.04 -20.61 13.95
C PHE A 309 -18.21 -19.63 13.99
N VAL A 310 -19.03 -19.61 12.94
CA VAL A 310 -20.23 -18.80 12.85
C VAL A 310 -21.39 -19.64 12.31
N HIS A 311 -22.45 -19.79 13.08
CA HIS A 311 -23.68 -20.48 12.66
C HIS A 311 -24.86 -19.51 12.67
N ASP A 312 -25.26 -19.09 11.48
CA ASP A 312 -26.47 -18.33 11.24
C ASP A 312 -27.67 -19.27 11.21
N LYS A 313 -28.41 -19.32 12.31
CA LYS A 313 -29.56 -20.23 12.50
C LYS A 313 -30.77 -19.81 11.67
N VAL A 314 -30.82 -18.54 11.25
CA VAL A 314 -31.93 -18.03 10.43
C VAL A 314 -31.75 -18.49 8.99
N ARG A 315 -30.51 -18.43 8.48
CA ARG A 315 -30.17 -18.89 7.13
C ARG A 315 -29.80 -20.37 7.07
N ASN A 316 -29.59 -20.98 8.22
CA ASN A 316 -29.02 -22.32 8.36
C ASN A 316 -27.70 -22.45 7.59
N GLU A 317 -26.80 -21.48 7.80
CA GLU A 317 -25.47 -21.41 7.17
C GLU A 317 -24.38 -21.46 8.25
N ILE A 318 -23.35 -22.28 8.01
CA ILE A 318 -22.18 -22.38 8.86
C ILE A 318 -20.95 -21.87 8.10
N ASN A 319 -20.20 -20.98 8.74
CA ASN A 319 -18.92 -20.47 8.25
C ASN A 319 -17.80 -20.82 9.24
N LEU A 320 -16.77 -21.48 8.71
CA LEU A 320 -15.51 -21.69 9.40
C LEU A 320 -14.53 -20.63 8.90
N ILE A 321 -13.85 -19.96 9.82
CA ILE A 321 -12.89 -18.90 9.55
C ILE A 321 -11.59 -19.30 10.22
N GLU A 322 -10.53 -19.33 9.42
CA GLU A 322 -9.17 -19.62 9.86
C GLU A 322 -8.27 -18.46 9.44
N VAL A 323 -7.41 -18.01 10.35
CA VAL A 323 -6.53 -16.86 10.15
C VAL A 323 -5.12 -17.33 9.86
N GLY A 324 -4.57 -16.91 8.72
CA GLY A 324 -3.18 -17.19 8.32
C GLY A 324 -2.34 -15.93 8.32
N ILE A 325 -1.20 -15.94 9.03
CA ILE A 325 -0.18 -14.89 8.89
C ILE A 325 1.06 -15.53 8.27
N THR A 326 1.30 -15.22 7.01
CA THR A 326 2.35 -15.89 6.22
C THR A 326 3.07 -14.92 5.31
N SER A 327 4.21 -15.38 4.80
CA SER A 327 5.00 -14.68 3.80
C SER A 327 4.33 -14.82 2.44
N GLN A 328 4.50 -13.83 1.57
CA GLN A 328 4.03 -13.88 0.19
C GLN A 328 4.42 -15.19 -0.52
N ASP A 329 5.68 -15.60 -0.39
CA ASP A 329 6.21 -16.81 -1.06
C ASP A 329 5.51 -18.12 -0.62
N ARG A 330 4.86 -18.13 0.54
CA ARG A 330 4.18 -19.30 1.10
C ARG A 330 2.66 -19.14 1.14
N LEU A 331 2.14 -18.05 0.58
CA LEU A 331 0.71 -17.72 0.65
C LEU A 331 -0.15 -18.86 0.07
N LYS A 332 0.12 -19.26 -1.17
CA LYS A 332 -0.63 -20.34 -1.86
C LYS A 332 -0.55 -21.67 -1.11
N GLN A 333 0.62 -22.01 -0.60
CA GLN A 333 0.82 -23.25 0.14
C GLN A 333 0.02 -23.26 1.44
N VAL A 334 0.13 -22.19 2.25
CA VAL A 334 -0.57 -22.08 3.54
C VAL A 334 -2.09 -22.06 3.34
N GLU A 335 -2.57 -21.41 2.29
CA GLU A 335 -3.99 -21.35 1.92
C GLU A 335 -4.55 -22.75 1.63
N VAL A 336 -3.87 -23.52 0.78
CA VAL A 336 -4.25 -24.91 0.47
C VAL A 336 -4.19 -25.78 1.72
N GLU A 337 -3.12 -25.68 2.51
CA GLU A 337 -2.97 -26.45 3.76
C GLU A 337 -4.10 -26.16 4.76
N LYS A 338 -4.46 -24.88 4.96
CA LYS A 338 -5.52 -24.47 5.89
C LYS A 338 -6.92 -24.83 5.39
N CYS A 339 -7.17 -24.70 4.09
CA CYS A 339 -8.45 -25.08 3.50
C CYS A 339 -8.73 -26.58 3.69
N HIS A 340 -7.75 -27.45 3.42
CA HIS A 340 -7.93 -28.90 3.55
C HIS A 340 -8.00 -29.38 5.00
N LYS A 341 -7.38 -28.65 5.94
CA LYS A 341 -7.34 -29.00 7.36
C LYS A 341 -8.74 -29.25 7.95
N TYR A 342 -9.75 -28.47 7.55
CA TYR A 342 -11.10 -28.54 8.11
C TYR A 342 -12.11 -29.26 7.20
N ASP A 343 -11.63 -30.01 6.21
CA ASP A 343 -12.52 -30.66 5.25
C ASP A 343 -13.46 -31.68 5.89
N LEU A 344 -12.92 -32.52 6.78
CA LEU A 344 -13.71 -33.52 7.51
C LEU A 344 -14.71 -32.87 8.48
N LEU A 345 -14.27 -31.85 9.23
CA LEU A 345 -15.13 -31.12 10.16
C LEU A 345 -16.35 -30.51 9.46
N ALA A 346 -16.13 -29.90 8.30
CA ALA A 346 -17.21 -29.30 7.53
C ALA A 346 -18.23 -30.33 7.01
N SER A 347 -17.78 -31.55 6.66
CA SER A 347 -18.68 -32.64 6.27
C SER A 347 -19.54 -33.13 7.45
N GLU A 348 -18.93 -33.30 8.63
CA GLU A 348 -19.65 -33.66 9.86
C GLU A 348 -20.67 -32.60 10.26
N LEU A 349 -20.32 -31.31 10.16
CA LEU A 349 -21.23 -30.21 10.46
C LEU A 349 -22.43 -30.14 9.52
N LEU A 350 -22.26 -30.53 8.26
CA LEU A 350 -23.37 -30.63 7.31
C LEU A 350 -24.40 -31.66 7.76
N LEU A 351 -23.94 -32.80 8.26
CA LEU A 351 -24.79 -33.88 8.78
C LEU A 351 -25.48 -33.46 10.10
N LEU A 352 -24.71 -32.95 11.06
CA LEU A 352 -25.21 -32.61 12.40
C LEU A 352 -26.28 -31.52 12.39
N TYR A 353 -26.10 -30.49 11.56
CA TYR A 353 -27.00 -29.33 11.53
C TYR A 353 -28.04 -29.39 10.41
N SER A 354 -28.02 -30.44 9.56
CA SER A 354 -28.86 -30.54 8.35
C SER A 354 -28.88 -29.23 7.55
N CYS A 355 -27.72 -28.57 7.47
CA CYS A 355 -27.63 -27.21 6.97
C CYS A 355 -27.68 -27.16 5.44
N GLN A 356 -28.28 -26.11 4.87
CA GLN A 356 -28.41 -25.99 3.41
C GLN A 356 -27.05 -25.80 2.73
N LYS A 357 -26.08 -25.23 3.43
CA LYS A 357 -24.73 -25.02 2.90
C LYS A 357 -23.70 -24.85 4.01
N VAL A 358 -22.65 -25.66 3.96
CA VAL A 358 -21.35 -25.34 4.55
C VAL A 358 -20.50 -24.75 3.44
N GLY A 359 -20.11 -23.48 3.55
CA GLY A 359 -19.22 -22.87 2.56
C GLY A 359 -17.87 -23.57 2.58
N LYS A 360 -17.33 -23.95 1.41
CA LYS A 360 -15.92 -24.30 1.16
C LYS A 360 -15.53 -23.70 -0.18
N THR A 361 -14.51 -22.85 -0.22
CA THR A 361 -14.00 -22.27 -1.47
C THR A 361 -12.51 -21.99 -1.34
N GLY A 362 -11.73 -22.33 -2.37
CA GLY A 362 -10.38 -21.82 -2.56
C GLY A 362 -10.39 -20.30 -2.54
N GLY A 363 -9.47 -19.73 -1.78
CA GLY A 363 -9.58 -18.40 -1.23
C GLY A 363 -9.41 -17.27 -2.24
N ARG A 364 -9.87 -16.10 -1.79
CA ARG A 364 -9.38 -14.80 -2.22
C ARG A 364 -8.90 -14.13 -0.95
N THR A 365 -7.74 -13.49 -1.05
CA THR A 365 -7.10 -12.66 -0.03
C THR A 365 -8.11 -11.68 0.56
N ALA A 366 -8.42 -11.83 1.86
CA ALA A 366 -9.16 -10.83 2.62
C ALA A 366 -8.16 -9.98 3.39
N ASP A 367 -7.68 -8.93 2.75
CA ASP A 367 -6.81 -7.94 3.35
C ASP A 367 -7.61 -7.04 4.32
N LEU A 368 -7.79 -7.49 5.56
CA LEU A 368 -8.60 -6.80 6.57
C LEU A 368 -7.86 -5.59 7.17
N PHE A 369 -8.20 -4.38 6.72
CA PHE A 369 -7.90 -3.15 7.46
C PHE A 369 -9.16 -2.55 8.09
N LEU A 370 -9.10 -2.37 9.41
CA LEU A 370 -9.95 -1.44 10.16
C LEU A 370 -9.56 0.00 9.74
N ASP A 371 -10.43 0.97 9.51
CA ASP A 371 -11.78 1.21 10.02
C ASP A 371 -12.54 2.13 9.04
N ASN A 372 -13.87 2.06 9.10
CA ASN A 372 -14.90 2.79 8.32
C ASN A 372 -15.06 2.41 6.84
N GLU A 373 -16.19 1.73 6.61
CA GLU A 373 -16.87 1.45 5.33
C GLU A 373 -16.46 0.15 4.62
N LYS A 374 -17.41 -0.80 4.66
CA LYS A 374 -17.52 -2.03 3.87
C LYS A 374 -16.30 -2.96 3.87
N ILE A 375 -16.35 -3.98 4.72
CA ILE A 375 -15.84 -5.29 4.28
C ILE A 375 -16.86 -5.79 3.26
N SER A 376 -16.57 -5.61 1.97
CA SER A 376 -17.44 -6.06 0.89
C SER A 376 -17.29 -7.56 0.71
N PHE A 377 -18.17 -8.33 1.35
CA PHE A 377 -18.39 -9.74 1.02
C PHE A 377 -19.10 -9.82 -0.33
N THR A 378 -18.34 -9.93 -1.42
CA THR A 378 -18.94 -10.22 -2.74
C THR A 378 -19.42 -11.67 -2.77
N LYS A 379 -20.63 -11.82 -3.33
CA LYS A 379 -21.58 -12.93 -3.19
C LYS A 379 -21.02 -14.34 -3.45
N ASN A 380 -21.75 -15.27 -2.85
CA ASN A 380 -21.72 -16.73 -2.91
C ASN A 380 -20.78 -17.38 -1.89
N THR A 381 -21.42 -17.74 -0.77
CA THR A 381 -21.09 -18.45 0.47
C THR A 381 -19.76 -19.23 0.52
N LYS A 382 -18.94 -18.97 1.57
CA LYS A 382 -17.47 -19.12 1.56
C LYS A 382 -16.88 -19.46 2.94
N ILE A 383 -15.84 -20.32 3.00
CA ILE A 383 -14.80 -20.22 4.03
C ILE A 383 -14.12 -18.87 3.80
N LEU A 384 -14.01 -18.06 4.85
CA LEU A 384 -13.22 -16.82 4.80
C LEU A 384 -11.86 -17.13 5.39
N GLU A 385 -10.92 -17.51 4.54
CA GLU A 385 -9.51 -17.45 4.91
C GLU A 385 -9.06 -15.99 4.79
N VAL A 386 -8.57 -15.46 5.90
CA VAL A 386 -8.05 -14.10 5.98
C VAL A 386 -6.54 -14.21 6.09
N THR A 387 -5.88 -14.36 4.95
CA THR A 387 -4.42 -14.37 4.82
C THR A 387 -3.91 -12.95 4.67
N PHE A 388 -3.00 -12.56 5.55
CA PHE A 388 -2.39 -11.23 5.52
C PHE A 388 -0.96 -11.30 5.01
N ASP A 389 -0.66 -10.54 3.96
CA ASP A 389 0.72 -10.23 3.63
C ASP A 389 1.32 -9.34 4.75
N THR A 390 2.41 -9.80 5.34
CA THR A 390 3.11 -9.08 6.39
C THR A 390 3.74 -7.77 5.96
N ASN A 391 3.99 -7.56 4.66
CA ASN A 391 4.30 -6.23 4.14
C ASN A 391 3.18 -5.25 4.51
N MET A 392 1.93 -5.65 4.35
CA MET A 392 0.75 -4.86 4.61
C MET A 392 0.46 -4.70 6.12
N PHE A 393 0.65 -5.78 6.90
CA PHE A 393 0.30 -5.85 8.33
C PHE A 393 1.20 -5.02 9.28
N LEU A 394 2.37 -4.58 8.80
CA LEU A 394 3.28 -3.67 9.54
C LEU A 394 2.59 -2.37 9.97
N THR A 395 1.55 -1.95 9.27
CA THR A 395 0.88 -0.65 9.42
C THR A 395 0.09 -0.48 10.73
N ALA A 396 -0.42 -1.56 11.35
CA ALA A 396 -1.27 -1.46 12.56
C ALA A 396 -0.53 -1.75 13.88
N HIS A 397 0.48 -2.64 13.87
CA HIS A 397 1.11 -3.15 15.10
C HIS A 397 2.44 -2.48 15.46
N LEU A 398 3.02 -1.71 14.52
CA LEU A 398 4.25 -0.97 14.77
C LEU A 398 4.07 0.12 15.82
N GLU A 399 2.91 0.74 16.02
CA GLU A 399 2.78 1.74 17.10
C GLU A 399 3.04 1.16 18.50
N LYS A 400 2.67 -0.10 18.77
CA LYS A 400 2.92 -0.74 20.09
C LYS A 400 4.28 -1.43 20.16
N SER A 401 4.73 -2.10 19.10
CA SER A 401 6.04 -2.77 19.08
C SER A 401 7.21 -1.79 18.90
N ILE A 402 6.99 -0.68 18.16
CA ILE A 402 7.91 0.46 18.16
C ILE A 402 7.84 1.21 19.49
N ARG A 403 6.70 1.35 20.20
CA ARG A 403 6.71 1.97 21.57
C ARG A 403 7.46 1.11 22.60
N SER A 404 7.35 -0.22 22.55
CA SER A 404 8.13 -1.12 23.42
C SER A 404 9.62 -1.15 23.02
N SER A 405 9.91 -1.10 21.72
CA SER A 405 11.27 -0.90 21.20
C SER A 405 11.77 0.53 21.44
N GLN A 406 10.89 1.53 21.60
CA GLN A 406 11.23 2.93 21.83
C GLN A 406 11.64 3.20 23.27
N LYS A 407 11.16 2.40 24.22
CA LYS A 407 11.77 2.35 25.57
C LYS A 407 13.22 1.83 25.53
N LYS A 408 13.61 1.04 24.52
CA LYS A 408 15.02 0.71 24.22
C LYS A 408 15.70 1.69 23.25
N ILE A 409 14.94 2.52 22.53
CA ILE A 409 15.41 3.68 21.74
C ILE A 409 15.43 4.96 22.62
N GLY A 410 15.47 4.82 23.95
CA GLY A 410 16.07 5.84 24.82
C GLY A 410 17.55 6.11 24.46
N LEU A 411 18.18 5.19 23.72
CA LEU A 411 19.58 5.26 23.30
C LEU A 411 19.84 5.96 21.95
N ILE A 412 18.81 6.33 21.15
CA ILE A 412 19.04 7.12 19.91
C ILE A 412 18.97 8.63 20.19
N LYS A 413 18.39 9.04 21.33
CA LYS A 413 18.51 10.44 21.82
C LYS A 413 19.97 10.80 22.17
N SER A 414 20.82 9.84 22.55
CA SER A 414 22.25 10.11 22.79
C SER A 414 23.12 10.08 21.52
N ILE A 415 22.65 9.47 20.42
CA ILE A 415 23.43 9.35 19.18
C ILE A 415 23.25 10.57 18.24
N PHE A 416 22.10 11.26 18.27
CA PHE A 416 21.86 12.43 17.41
C PHE A 416 22.01 13.79 18.11
N GLY A 417 22.52 13.82 19.34
CA GLY A 417 22.81 15.06 20.08
C GLY A 417 24.22 15.63 19.87
N GLY A 418 25.08 14.95 19.10
CA GLY A 418 26.51 15.22 19.11
C GLY A 418 27.21 15.14 17.75
N LEU A 419 26.64 15.73 16.69
CA LEU A 419 27.42 15.98 15.46
C LEU A 419 27.07 17.36 14.89
N LYS A 420 27.75 18.40 15.40
CA LYS A 420 27.96 19.66 14.67
C LYS A 420 29.07 19.41 13.64
N LYS A 421 28.71 19.23 12.34
CA LYS A 421 29.44 19.60 11.09
C LYS A 421 29.03 18.71 9.89
N PRO A 422 29.18 19.20 8.63
CA PRO A 422 28.33 18.83 7.50
C PRO A 422 28.78 17.54 6.79
N PHE A 423 27.81 16.82 6.21
CA PHE A 423 28.05 15.69 5.31
C PHE A 423 28.68 16.15 3.99
N PRO A 424 29.77 15.53 3.51
CA PRO A 424 30.25 15.71 2.15
C PRO A 424 29.44 14.86 1.16
N ALA A 425 29.32 15.37 -0.06
CA ALA A 425 28.67 14.71 -1.18
C ALA A 425 29.48 13.50 -1.66
N LEU A 426 28.81 12.36 -1.84
CA LEU A 426 29.24 11.19 -2.61
C LEU A 426 27.97 10.71 -3.32
N GLY A 427 27.87 10.69 -4.64
CA GLY A 427 28.84 10.18 -5.60
C GLY A 427 28.21 8.93 -6.20
N THR A 428 27.87 9.00 -7.48
CA THR A 428 27.31 7.94 -8.33
C THR A 428 27.87 6.54 -8.08
N LEU A 429 26.99 5.56 -7.93
CA LEU A 429 27.02 4.21 -8.52
C LEU A 429 25.61 3.59 -8.42
#